data_AF-A0A523XEQ4-F1
#
_entry.id   AF-A0A523XEQ4-F1
#
_cell.length_a   1.000
_cell.length_b   1.000
_cell.length_c   1.000
_cell.angle_alpha   90.00
_cell.angle_beta   90.00
_cell.angle_gamma   90.00
#
_symmetry.space_group_name_H-M   'P 1'
#
loop_
_entity.id
_entity.type
_entity.pdbx_description
1 polymer ?
#
loop_
_entity_poly.entity_id
_entity_poly.type
_entity_poly.pdbx_seq_one_letter_code
_entity_poly.pdbx_strand_id
1 'polypeptide(L)'
;MTVSEFQIHEVTKEELQQIAVVGTHLHKWQGESTEDIQSVFKQQALVQLDPLNPAGRNHDLFFQSRIKNYEIDTFQKIVYPKKLVFEAYFPNLMAISKEHFPLFLSQMKEEFLHKYYQSRLEKVEKIHSGILEEAVKFLQENGPSKASDIGEMAKIKPDFSFWKTSNLAGMSLEILWILGRVIISGRDENWRKTYYLTEEYFESELLEKTDLTHEEISYEKFLIKQKSYPLITLGKVSISKAGSLFVGKRKRISPEWFRTNYSDNSPHILKTEGEQWGIAVPYNWKDFLKVDLDDNMRAIAPLDPLIWDRDLTLKVFDFDYVWEVYKIPKDRKWGYYV
;
A
#
# COMPACT_ATOMS: atom_id res chain seq x y z
N MET A 1 33.73 15.39 -8.49
CA MET A 1 32.80 16.17 -7.65
C MET A 1 32.66 15.43 -6.34
N THR A 2 33.06 16.05 -5.24
CA THR A 2 32.96 15.49 -3.89
C THR A 2 31.49 15.33 -3.52
N VAL A 3 31.11 14.10 -3.16
CA VAL A 3 29.78 13.73 -2.70
C VAL A 3 29.41 14.59 -1.49
N SER A 4 28.42 15.47 -1.64
CA SER A 4 27.92 16.28 -0.53
C SER A 4 27.29 15.37 0.52
N GLU A 5 27.63 15.61 1.79
CA GLU A 5 27.02 14.91 2.91
C GLU A 5 25.50 15.18 2.94
N PHE A 6 24.70 14.25 3.50
CA PHE A 6 23.28 14.53 3.70
C PHE A 6 23.16 15.79 4.54
N GLN A 7 22.20 16.66 4.21
CA GLN A 7 21.88 17.75 5.11
C GLN A 7 21.22 17.16 6.36
N ILE A 8 21.95 17.23 7.47
CA ILE A 8 21.46 16.83 8.79
C ILE A 8 20.92 18.08 9.48
N HIS A 9 19.70 17.99 9.99
CA HIS A 9 19.04 19.06 10.74
C HIS A 9 18.67 18.54 12.13
N GLU A 10 18.93 19.36 13.14
CA GLU A 10 18.37 19.14 14.48
C GLU A 10 16.96 19.72 14.53
N VAL A 11 16.03 18.96 15.10
CA VAL A 11 14.63 19.34 15.25
C VAL A 11 14.11 18.93 16.63
N THR A 12 13.07 19.62 17.06
CA THR A 12 12.30 19.30 18.26
C THR A 12 11.34 18.12 18.02
N LYS A 13 10.79 17.57 19.10
CA LYS A 13 9.76 16.53 19.04
C LYS A 13 8.48 17.08 18.41
N GLU A 14 8.14 18.32 18.74
CA GLU A 14 6.97 19.05 18.26
C GLU A 14 7.04 19.27 16.74
N GLU A 15 8.21 19.61 16.21
CA GLU A 15 8.42 19.71 14.75
C GLU A 15 8.20 18.36 14.04
N LEU A 16 8.67 17.24 14.64
CA LEU A 16 8.39 15.91 14.09
C LEU A 16 6.89 15.57 14.12
N GLN A 17 6.20 15.90 15.21
CA GLN A 17 4.75 15.73 15.31
C GLN A 17 4.03 16.53 14.22
N GLN A 18 4.41 17.79 14.02
CA GLN A 18 3.82 18.63 12.99
C GLN A 18 4.07 18.07 11.58
N ILE A 19 5.30 17.66 11.27
CA ILE A 19 5.61 17.02 9.98
C ILE A 19 4.74 15.77 9.77
N ALA A 20 4.63 14.92 10.80
CA ALA A 20 3.84 13.70 10.74
C ALA A 20 2.33 13.97 10.54
N VAL A 21 1.75 14.90 11.29
CA VAL A 21 0.32 15.28 11.21
C VAL A 21 0.00 15.94 9.88
N VAL A 22 0.84 16.88 9.43
CA VAL A 22 0.62 17.61 8.18
C VAL A 22 0.80 16.67 6.99
N GLY A 23 1.88 15.88 6.94
CA GLY A 23 2.16 14.96 5.83
C GLY A 23 1.24 13.74 5.76
N THR A 24 0.43 13.49 6.79
CA THR A 24 -0.67 12.50 6.74
C THR A 24 -2.04 13.15 6.50
N HIS A 25 -2.10 14.46 6.22
CA HIS A 25 -3.32 15.25 6.01
C HIS A 25 -4.29 15.24 7.19
N LEU A 26 -3.75 15.16 8.41
CA LEU A 26 -4.52 15.24 9.66
C LEU A 26 -4.54 16.66 10.24
N HIS A 27 -3.89 17.63 9.59
CA HIS A 27 -3.87 19.04 10.04
C HIS A 27 -5.21 19.76 9.84
N LYS A 28 -6.04 19.32 8.89
CA LYS A 28 -7.40 19.83 8.65
C LYS A 28 -8.22 18.83 7.83
N TRP A 29 -9.54 18.88 7.97
CA TRP A 29 -10.42 18.10 7.10
C TRP A 29 -10.36 18.68 5.68
N GLN A 30 -10.24 17.79 4.70
CA GLN A 30 -10.34 18.12 3.29
C GLN A 30 -11.82 18.16 2.90
N GLY A 31 -12.19 19.27 2.23
CA GLY A 31 -13.48 19.57 1.61
C GLY A 31 -14.74 19.10 2.34
N GLU A 32 -15.84 19.00 1.58
CA GLU A 32 -17.16 18.55 2.04
C GLU A 32 -17.80 17.55 1.07
N SER A 33 -17.07 17.11 0.02
CA SER A 33 -17.65 16.36 -1.10
C SER A 33 -16.88 15.10 -1.46
N THR A 34 -17.54 14.24 -2.23
CA THR A 34 -17.01 12.96 -2.72
C THR A 34 -15.78 13.11 -3.63
N GLU A 35 -15.56 14.27 -4.25
CA GLU A 35 -14.34 14.58 -5.03
C GLU A 35 -13.07 14.57 -4.16
N ASP A 36 -13.20 14.76 -2.85
CA ASP A 36 -12.08 14.87 -1.93
C ASP A 36 -11.30 13.55 -1.77
N ILE A 37 -11.94 12.39 -1.99
CA ILE A 37 -11.23 11.09 -1.97
C ILE A 37 -10.14 11.05 -3.04
N GLN A 38 -10.40 11.62 -4.23
CA GLN A 38 -9.40 11.63 -5.30
C GLN A 38 -8.21 12.52 -4.93
N SER A 39 -8.49 13.66 -4.28
CA SER A 39 -7.46 14.58 -3.78
C SER A 39 -6.61 13.92 -2.70
N VAL A 40 -7.25 13.30 -1.70
CA VAL A 40 -6.55 12.57 -0.63
C VAL A 40 -5.72 11.43 -1.22
N PHE A 41 -6.23 10.65 -2.18
CA PHE A 41 -5.43 9.61 -2.84
C PHE A 41 -4.25 10.17 -3.62
N LYS A 42 -4.44 11.26 -4.35
CA LYS A 42 -3.36 11.92 -5.08
C LYS A 42 -2.24 12.36 -4.14
N GLN A 43 -2.57 12.71 -2.89
CA GLN A 43 -1.61 13.18 -1.90
C GLN A 43 -1.00 12.06 -1.06
N GLN A 44 -1.77 11.03 -0.70
CA GLN A 44 -1.32 9.92 0.16
C GLN A 44 -0.81 8.70 -0.60
N ALA A 45 -1.08 8.59 -1.91
CA ALA A 45 -0.67 7.53 -2.83
C ALA A 45 -1.20 6.11 -2.55
N LEU A 46 -1.52 5.76 -1.30
CA LEU A 46 -2.04 4.46 -0.93
C LEU A 46 -2.80 4.46 0.41
N VAL A 47 -3.60 3.43 0.63
CA VAL A 47 -4.26 3.10 1.91
C VAL A 47 -4.25 1.59 2.12
N GLN A 48 -4.03 1.15 3.36
CA GLN A 48 -4.08 -0.26 3.69
C GLN A 48 -5.53 -0.78 3.68
N LEU A 49 -5.76 -1.88 2.96
CA LEU A 49 -7.05 -2.56 2.95
C LEU A 49 -7.07 -3.63 4.03
N ASP A 50 -8.14 -3.62 4.83
CA ASP A 50 -8.39 -4.64 5.85
C ASP A 50 -9.87 -5.03 5.80
N PRO A 51 -10.20 -6.35 5.74
CA PRO A 51 -11.58 -6.81 5.63
C PRO A 51 -12.37 -6.74 6.95
N LEU A 52 -11.70 -6.55 8.10
CA LEU A 52 -12.41 -6.49 9.38
C LEU A 52 -13.25 -5.22 9.44
N ASN A 53 -14.48 -5.36 9.93
CA ASN A 53 -15.44 -4.27 9.99
C ASN A 53 -16.21 -4.22 11.33
N PRO A 54 -15.54 -4.17 12.49
CA PRO A 54 -16.24 -4.03 13.76
C PRO A 54 -16.81 -2.61 13.99
N ALA A 55 -16.21 -1.58 13.37
CA ALA A 55 -16.62 -0.18 13.49
C ALA A 55 -16.47 0.62 12.16
N GLY A 56 -16.23 -0.07 11.06
CA GLY A 56 -15.69 0.49 9.80
C GLY A 56 -14.47 -0.31 9.35
N ARG A 57 -14.29 -0.48 8.04
CA ARG A 57 -13.05 -1.07 7.51
C ARG A 57 -11.93 -0.04 7.62
N ASN A 58 -10.68 -0.51 7.70
CA ASN A 58 -9.53 0.40 7.87
C ASN A 58 -9.48 1.55 6.85
N HIS A 59 -9.81 1.29 5.58
CA HIS A 59 -9.82 2.34 4.56
C HIS A 59 -10.96 3.35 4.74
N ASP A 60 -12.14 2.93 5.21
CA ASP A 60 -13.22 3.86 5.54
C ASP A 60 -12.82 4.77 6.70
N LEU A 61 -12.23 4.20 7.76
CA LEU A 61 -11.72 4.96 8.91
C LEU A 61 -10.59 5.92 8.51
N PHE A 62 -9.72 5.49 7.59
CA PHE A 62 -8.62 6.32 7.07
C PHE A 62 -9.14 7.56 6.34
N PHE A 63 -10.20 7.43 5.54
CA PHE A 63 -10.80 8.58 4.86
C PHE A 63 -11.67 9.41 5.81
N GLN A 64 -12.36 8.80 6.76
CA GLN A 64 -13.16 9.50 7.77
C GLN A 64 -12.31 10.47 8.62
N SER A 65 -11.06 10.10 8.93
CA SER A 65 -10.17 10.98 9.66
C SER A 65 -9.64 12.16 8.82
N ARG A 66 -9.83 12.17 7.50
CA ARG A 66 -9.27 13.16 6.55
C ARG A 66 -10.31 13.96 5.79
N ILE A 67 -11.52 13.43 5.62
CA ILE A 67 -12.59 14.03 4.81
C ILE A 67 -13.79 14.33 5.70
N LYS A 68 -14.29 15.57 5.65
CA LYS A 68 -15.47 15.97 6.43
C LYS A 68 -16.70 15.23 5.88
N ASN A 69 -17.58 14.77 6.76
CA ASN A 69 -18.82 14.06 6.38
C ASN A 69 -18.61 12.78 5.56
N TYR A 70 -17.48 12.08 5.73
CA TYR A 70 -17.26 10.80 5.07
C TYR A 70 -18.31 9.76 5.48
N GLU A 71 -18.93 9.11 4.49
CA GLU A 71 -19.85 7.99 4.71
C GLU A 71 -19.15 6.64 4.48
N ILE A 72 -19.57 5.62 5.22
CA ILE A 72 -19.06 4.25 5.05
C ILE A 72 -19.31 3.75 3.62
N ASP A 73 -18.35 2.98 3.08
CA ASP A 73 -18.32 2.45 1.72
C ASP A 73 -18.17 3.52 0.62
N THR A 74 -17.99 4.81 0.95
CA THR A 74 -17.71 5.85 -0.06
C THR A 74 -16.44 5.51 -0.86
N PHE A 75 -15.44 4.91 -0.21
CA PHE A 75 -14.26 4.37 -0.89
C PHE A 75 -14.67 3.45 -2.05
N GLN A 76 -15.49 2.43 -1.79
CA GLN A 76 -15.89 1.46 -2.81
C GLN A 76 -16.73 2.10 -3.93
N LYS A 77 -17.66 2.98 -3.57
CA LYS A 77 -18.59 3.66 -4.50
C LYS A 77 -17.88 4.60 -5.48
N ILE A 78 -16.68 5.08 -5.14
CA ILE A 78 -15.96 6.07 -5.94
C ILE A 78 -14.71 5.48 -6.57
N VAL A 79 -13.88 4.81 -5.78
CA VAL A 79 -12.52 4.48 -6.16
C VAL A 79 -12.46 3.40 -7.23
N TYR A 80 -13.27 2.35 -7.10
CA TYR A 80 -13.33 1.29 -8.10
C TYR A 80 -14.06 1.73 -9.38
N PRO A 81 -15.26 2.35 -9.35
CA PRO A 81 -15.93 2.81 -10.57
C PRO A 81 -15.13 3.85 -11.37
N LYS A 82 -14.42 4.76 -10.68
CA LYS A 82 -13.53 5.74 -11.34
C LYS A 82 -12.14 5.18 -11.66
N LYS A 83 -11.88 3.90 -11.38
CA LYS A 83 -10.61 3.20 -11.62
C LYS A 83 -9.38 3.92 -11.06
N LEU A 84 -9.50 4.50 -9.86
CA LEU A 84 -8.43 5.36 -9.31
C LEU A 84 -7.26 4.59 -8.73
N VAL A 85 -7.46 3.31 -8.43
CA VAL A 85 -6.48 2.46 -7.75
C VAL A 85 -6.37 1.09 -8.40
N PHE A 86 -5.28 0.41 -8.06
CA PHE A 86 -5.17 -1.04 -8.08
C PHE A 86 -4.88 -1.57 -6.68
N GLU A 87 -5.11 -2.86 -6.47
CA GLU A 87 -4.69 -3.55 -5.26
C GLU A 87 -3.36 -4.28 -5.47
N ALA A 88 -2.41 -4.11 -4.54
CA ALA A 88 -1.15 -4.85 -4.53
C ALA A 88 -0.58 -4.98 -3.10
N TYR A 89 0.34 -5.92 -2.92
CA TYR A 89 1.08 -6.06 -1.66
C TYR A 89 2.23 -5.05 -1.58
N PHE A 90 2.16 -4.14 -0.60
CA PHE A 90 3.22 -3.17 -0.35
C PHE A 90 3.21 -2.57 1.07
N PRO A 91 3.77 -3.26 2.09
CA PRO A 91 4.07 -4.69 2.23
C PRO A 91 2.84 -5.53 2.62
N ASN A 92 1.76 -4.87 3.06
CA ASN A 92 0.44 -5.47 3.28
C ASN A 92 -0.44 -5.23 2.05
N LEU A 93 -1.68 -5.72 2.04
CA LEU A 93 -2.61 -5.42 0.95
C LEU A 93 -2.98 -3.93 0.99
N MET A 94 -2.64 -3.20 -0.07
CA MET A 94 -2.91 -1.77 -0.21
C MET A 94 -3.78 -1.52 -1.44
N ALA A 95 -4.65 -0.51 -1.37
CA ALA A 95 -5.12 0.19 -2.56
C ALA A 95 -4.11 1.29 -2.88
N ILE A 96 -3.57 1.30 -4.09
CA ILE A 96 -2.49 2.18 -4.54
C ILE A 96 -2.97 2.96 -5.75
N SER A 97 -2.68 4.26 -5.81
CA SER A 97 -3.03 5.14 -6.94
C SER A 97 -2.57 4.53 -8.26
N LYS A 98 -3.45 4.53 -9.28
CA LYS A 98 -3.19 3.88 -10.57
C LYS A 98 -1.93 4.38 -11.28
N GLU A 99 -1.51 5.61 -11.03
CA GLU A 99 -0.28 6.20 -11.59
C GLU A 99 0.97 5.37 -11.29
N HIS A 100 0.95 4.58 -10.20
CA HIS A 100 2.05 3.70 -9.81
C HIS A 100 1.92 2.27 -10.36
N PHE A 101 0.86 1.93 -11.08
CA PHE A 101 0.70 0.58 -11.62
C PHE A 101 1.87 0.09 -12.51
N PRO A 102 2.47 0.90 -13.40
CA PRO A 102 3.52 0.41 -14.32
C PRO A 102 4.76 -0.09 -13.57
N LEU A 103 5.08 0.57 -12.47
CA LEU A 103 6.11 0.20 -11.51
C LEU A 103 5.85 -1.20 -10.93
N PHE A 104 4.63 -1.44 -10.47
CA PHE A 104 4.26 -2.73 -9.88
C PHE A 104 4.15 -3.83 -10.92
N LEU A 105 3.70 -3.52 -12.14
CA LEU A 105 3.66 -4.47 -13.24
C LEU A 105 5.07 -4.93 -13.64
N SER A 106 6.04 -4.02 -13.68
CA SER A 106 7.46 -4.36 -13.92
C SER A 106 7.98 -5.37 -12.90
N GLN A 107 7.65 -5.14 -11.62
CA GLN A 107 8.01 -6.02 -10.52
C GLN A 107 7.28 -7.38 -10.58
N MET A 108 5.97 -7.39 -10.87
CA MET A 108 5.15 -8.59 -10.95
C MET A 108 5.69 -9.59 -11.99
N LYS A 109 6.16 -9.09 -13.15
CA LYS A 109 6.81 -9.91 -14.18
C LYS A 109 8.04 -10.64 -13.64
N GLU A 110 8.87 -9.97 -12.83
CA GLU A 110 10.05 -10.57 -12.21
C GLU A 110 9.66 -11.52 -11.06
N GLU A 111 8.75 -11.11 -10.18
CA GLU A 111 8.32 -11.91 -9.03
C GLU A 111 7.76 -13.26 -9.45
N PHE A 112 7.05 -13.31 -10.58
CA PHE A 112 6.51 -14.56 -11.11
C PHE A 112 7.59 -15.61 -11.42
N LEU A 113 8.82 -15.21 -11.72
CA LEU A 113 9.95 -16.13 -11.93
C LEU A 113 10.34 -16.86 -10.63
N HIS A 114 9.87 -16.40 -9.47
CA HIS A 114 10.14 -17.05 -8.20
C HIS A 114 9.47 -18.44 -8.13
N LYS A 115 10.25 -19.46 -7.74
CA LYS A 115 9.83 -20.88 -7.69
C LYS A 115 8.50 -21.14 -6.97
N TYR A 116 8.18 -20.31 -5.98
CA TYR A 116 6.90 -20.37 -5.27
C TYR A 116 5.69 -20.20 -6.19
N TYR A 117 5.72 -19.21 -7.10
CA TYR A 117 4.60 -18.94 -8.00
C TYR A 117 4.58 -19.91 -9.18
N GLN A 118 5.75 -20.30 -9.69
CA GLN A 118 5.88 -21.36 -10.71
C GLN A 118 5.25 -22.69 -10.21
N SER A 119 5.57 -23.12 -8.99
CA SER A 119 5.01 -24.34 -8.41
C SER A 119 3.48 -24.27 -8.23
N ARG A 120 2.93 -23.08 -7.98
CA ARG A 120 1.47 -22.89 -7.89
C ARG A 120 0.81 -23.03 -9.26
N LEU A 121 1.40 -22.43 -10.30
CA LEU A 121 0.94 -22.60 -11.67
C LEU A 121 0.93 -24.08 -12.07
N GLU A 122 2.05 -24.77 -11.86
CA GLU A 122 2.18 -26.20 -12.19
C GLU A 122 1.10 -27.06 -11.53
N LYS A 123 0.77 -26.79 -10.26
CA LYS A 123 -0.27 -27.54 -9.54
C LYS A 123 -1.66 -27.35 -10.14
N VAL A 124 -1.99 -26.13 -10.53
CA VAL A 124 -3.30 -25.78 -11.09
C VAL A 124 -3.44 -26.33 -12.51
N GLU A 125 -2.41 -26.15 -13.35
CA GLU A 125 -2.34 -26.70 -14.71
C GLU A 125 -2.39 -28.23 -14.76
N LYS A 126 -1.81 -28.91 -13.76
CA LYS A 126 -1.89 -30.38 -13.66
C LYS A 126 -3.32 -30.88 -13.44
N ILE A 127 -4.17 -30.10 -12.79
CA ILE A 127 -5.57 -30.46 -12.55
C ILE A 127 -6.41 -30.13 -13.78
N HIS A 128 -6.21 -28.94 -14.36
CA HIS A 128 -6.93 -28.45 -15.53
C HIS A 128 -5.95 -27.68 -16.41
N SER A 129 -5.56 -28.27 -17.54
CA SER A 129 -4.63 -27.64 -18.48
C SER A 129 -5.29 -26.50 -19.24
N GLY A 130 -4.62 -25.35 -19.37
CA GLY A 130 -5.12 -24.17 -20.07
C GLY A 130 -6.16 -23.37 -19.27
N ILE A 131 -6.23 -23.61 -17.96
CA ILE A 131 -7.21 -23.00 -17.08
C ILE A 131 -7.03 -21.49 -16.92
N LEU A 132 -5.80 -21.00 -17.03
CA LEU A 132 -5.55 -19.56 -16.99
C LEU A 132 -6.12 -18.87 -18.24
N GLU A 133 -5.93 -19.46 -19.42
CA GLU A 133 -6.48 -18.97 -20.68
C GLU A 133 -8.00 -19.01 -20.68
N GLU A 134 -8.61 -20.08 -20.14
CA GLU A 134 -10.06 -20.16 -19.97
C GLU A 134 -10.59 -19.07 -19.04
N ALA A 135 -9.92 -18.80 -17.92
CA ALA A 135 -10.32 -17.73 -17.00
C ALA A 135 -10.18 -16.33 -17.65
N VAL A 136 -9.11 -16.09 -18.41
CA VAL A 136 -8.94 -14.84 -19.19
C VAL A 136 -10.05 -14.70 -20.22
N LYS A 137 -10.33 -15.75 -21.00
CA LYS A 137 -11.39 -15.76 -22.02
C LYS A 137 -12.76 -15.49 -21.39
N PHE A 138 -13.04 -16.09 -20.24
CA PHE A 138 -14.28 -15.84 -19.51
C PHE A 138 -14.43 -14.35 -19.15
N LEU A 139 -13.37 -13.71 -18.64
CA LEU A 139 -13.37 -12.28 -18.31
C LEU A 139 -13.51 -11.39 -19.56
N GLN A 140 -12.92 -11.79 -20.69
CA GLN A 140 -13.08 -11.09 -21.98
C GLN A 140 -14.55 -11.11 -22.44
N GLU A 141 -15.23 -12.24 -22.30
CA GLU A 141 -16.61 -12.43 -22.77
C GLU A 141 -17.66 -11.84 -21.82
N ASN A 142 -17.42 -11.89 -20.50
CA ASN A 142 -18.43 -11.57 -19.49
C ASN A 142 -18.15 -10.28 -18.70
N GLY A 143 -16.97 -9.68 -18.86
CA GLY A 143 -16.58 -8.50 -18.10
C GLY A 143 -16.09 -8.82 -16.67
N PRO A 144 -16.05 -7.81 -15.79
CA PRO A 144 -15.61 -7.97 -14.40
C PRO A 144 -16.40 -9.05 -13.65
N SER A 145 -15.71 -10.05 -13.10
CA SER A 145 -16.34 -11.25 -12.52
C SER A 145 -15.67 -11.74 -11.24
N LYS A 146 -16.41 -12.45 -10.39
CA LYS A 146 -15.88 -13.12 -9.20
C LYS A 146 -15.43 -14.53 -9.55
N ALA A 147 -14.62 -15.13 -8.68
CA ALA A 147 -14.22 -16.54 -8.81
C ALA A 147 -15.42 -17.50 -8.87
N SER A 148 -16.52 -17.17 -8.17
CA SER A 148 -17.76 -17.95 -8.16
C SER A 148 -18.48 -17.97 -9.51
N ASP A 149 -18.19 -17.00 -10.36
CA ASP A 149 -18.96 -16.77 -11.58
C ASP A 149 -18.36 -17.57 -12.76
N ILE A 150 -17.12 -18.06 -12.61
CA ILE A 150 -16.39 -18.84 -13.63
C ILE A 150 -16.86 -20.30 -13.63
N GLY A 151 -18.15 -20.50 -13.94
CA GLY A 151 -18.77 -21.77 -14.33
C GLY A 151 -18.36 -23.02 -13.55
N GLU A 152 -18.07 -24.11 -14.26
CA GLU A 152 -17.67 -25.39 -13.66
C GLU A 152 -16.32 -25.31 -12.93
N MET A 153 -15.42 -24.43 -13.36
CA MET A 153 -14.11 -24.23 -12.73
C MET A 153 -14.23 -23.81 -11.26
N ALA A 154 -15.24 -23.01 -10.92
CA ALA A 154 -15.53 -22.60 -9.55
C ALA A 154 -15.96 -23.77 -8.64
N LYS A 155 -16.44 -24.87 -9.22
CA LYS A 155 -16.88 -26.08 -8.49
C LYS A 155 -15.73 -27.04 -8.20
N ILE A 156 -14.61 -26.93 -8.91
CA ILE A 156 -13.43 -27.78 -8.71
C ILE A 156 -12.71 -27.35 -7.42
N LYS A 157 -12.65 -28.25 -6.45
CA LYS A 157 -12.01 -28.04 -5.13
C LYS A 157 -10.89 -29.04 -4.94
N PRO A 158 -9.62 -28.66 -5.19
CA PRO A 158 -8.49 -29.55 -4.95
C PRO A 158 -8.25 -29.80 -3.45
N ASP A 159 -7.38 -30.75 -3.14
CA ASP A 159 -6.97 -31.13 -1.77
C ASP A 159 -5.94 -30.17 -1.14
N PHE A 160 -5.67 -29.05 -1.80
CA PHE A 160 -4.81 -27.99 -1.31
C PHE A 160 -5.49 -26.62 -1.43
N SER A 161 -4.94 -25.61 -0.76
CA SER A 161 -5.40 -24.22 -0.86
C SER A 161 -4.25 -23.28 -1.19
N PHE A 162 -4.57 -22.16 -1.84
CA PHE A 162 -3.69 -21.00 -1.93
C PHE A 162 -4.16 -19.99 -0.90
N TRP A 163 -3.41 -19.85 0.18
CA TRP A 163 -3.85 -19.05 1.33
C TRP A 163 -5.24 -19.51 1.82
N LYS A 164 -6.28 -18.67 1.66
CA LYS A 164 -7.68 -18.99 2.01
C LYS A 164 -8.53 -19.41 0.80
N THR A 165 -7.96 -19.50 -0.39
CA THR A 165 -8.66 -19.83 -1.63
C THR A 165 -8.57 -21.32 -1.91
N SER A 166 -9.73 -21.97 -2.02
CA SER A 166 -9.87 -23.44 -2.08
C SER A 166 -10.62 -23.96 -3.31
N ASN A 167 -10.99 -23.08 -4.24
CA ASN A 167 -11.52 -23.49 -5.54
C ASN A 167 -10.56 -23.08 -6.66
N LEU A 168 -10.58 -23.85 -7.74
CA LEU A 168 -9.61 -23.73 -8.81
C LEU A 168 -9.72 -22.39 -9.56
N ALA A 169 -10.94 -21.90 -9.81
CA ALA A 169 -11.16 -20.58 -10.42
C ALA A 169 -10.51 -19.44 -9.64
N GLY A 170 -10.67 -19.42 -8.32
CA GLY A 170 -10.05 -18.42 -7.45
C GLY A 170 -8.53 -18.53 -7.45
N MET A 171 -7.97 -19.74 -7.49
CA MET A 171 -6.52 -19.95 -7.59
C MET A 171 -5.97 -19.41 -8.92
N SER A 172 -6.66 -19.69 -10.03
CA SER A 172 -6.31 -19.19 -11.36
C SER A 172 -6.32 -17.66 -11.42
N LEU A 173 -7.37 -17.03 -10.87
CA LEU A 173 -7.46 -15.57 -10.78
C LEU A 173 -6.39 -14.95 -9.87
N GLU A 174 -6.01 -15.63 -8.77
CA GLU A 174 -4.89 -15.19 -7.95
C GLU A 174 -3.55 -15.26 -8.70
N ILE A 175 -3.30 -16.32 -9.47
CA ILE A 175 -2.08 -16.44 -10.30
C ILE A 175 -2.07 -15.33 -11.35
N LEU A 176 -3.18 -15.13 -12.08
CA LEU A 176 -3.30 -14.07 -13.08
C LEU A 176 -3.11 -12.67 -12.48
N TRP A 177 -3.56 -12.46 -11.24
CA TRP A 177 -3.36 -11.19 -10.53
C TRP A 177 -1.91 -10.95 -10.15
N ILE A 178 -1.21 -11.99 -9.67
CA ILE A 178 0.23 -11.94 -9.40
C ILE A 178 1.03 -11.66 -10.69
N LEU A 179 0.57 -12.19 -11.82
CA LEU A 179 1.13 -11.96 -13.14
C LEU A 179 0.84 -10.56 -13.70
N GLY A 180 -0.01 -9.78 -13.05
CA GLY A 180 -0.50 -8.50 -13.58
C GLY A 180 -1.35 -8.65 -14.84
N ARG A 181 -1.86 -9.85 -15.17
CA ARG A 181 -2.78 -10.11 -16.30
C ARG A 181 -4.22 -9.76 -15.96
N VAL A 182 -4.58 -9.83 -14.69
CA VAL A 182 -5.85 -9.33 -14.18
C VAL A 182 -5.60 -8.42 -12.98
N ILE A 183 -6.54 -7.55 -12.68
CA ILE A 183 -6.57 -6.71 -11.49
C ILE A 183 -7.80 -7.04 -10.65
N ILE A 184 -7.79 -6.61 -9.39
CA ILE A 184 -8.99 -6.56 -8.57
C ILE A 184 -9.70 -5.25 -8.91
N SER A 185 -10.78 -5.34 -9.68
CA SER A 185 -11.54 -4.19 -10.19
C SER A 185 -12.60 -3.70 -9.21
N GLY A 186 -12.84 -4.43 -8.13
CA GLY A 186 -13.83 -4.11 -7.14
C GLY A 186 -14.00 -5.21 -6.11
N ARG A 187 -14.89 -4.97 -5.15
CA ARG A 187 -15.28 -5.93 -4.14
C ARG A 187 -16.78 -5.87 -3.92
N ASP A 188 -17.37 -7.01 -3.62
CA ASP A 188 -18.80 -7.10 -3.30
C ASP A 188 -19.09 -6.75 -1.83
N GLU A 189 -20.37 -6.75 -1.46
CA GLU A 189 -20.84 -6.48 -0.10
C GLU A 189 -20.26 -7.43 0.95
N ASN A 190 -19.87 -8.64 0.52
CA ASN A 190 -19.21 -9.66 1.33
C ASN A 190 -17.67 -9.59 1.25
N TRP A 191 -17.13 -8.50 0.68
CA TRP A 191 -15.71 -8.23 0.48
C TRP A 191 -14.98 -9.25 -0.41
N ARG A 192 -15.72 -10.01 -1.23
CA ARG A 192 -15.15 -10.91 -2.23
C ARG A 192 -14.64 -10.08 -3.40
N LYS A 193 -13.50 -10.50 -3.95
CA LYS A 193 -12.84 -9.82 -5.06
C LYS A 193 -13.63 -10.01 -6.36
N THR A 194 -13.82 -8.92 -7.08
CA THR A 194 -14.17 -8.89 -8.50
C THR A 194 -12.88 -8.67 -9.28
N TYR A 195 -12.64 -9.51 -10.28
CA TYR A 195 -11.45 -9.48 -11.11
C TYR A 195 -11.80 -8.97 -12.50
N TYR A 196 -10.86 -8.28 -13.14
CA TYR A 196 -10.99 -7.91 -14.55
C TYR A 196 -9.63 -7.83 -15.24
N LEU A 197 -9.64 -7.83 -16.56
CA LEU A 197 -8.43 -7.79 -17.37
C LEU A 197 -7.69 -6.46 -17.17
N THR A 198 -6.37 -6.55 -17.02
CA THR A 198 -5.52 -5.37 -16.81
C THR A 198 -5.62 -4.40 -17.99
N GLU A 199 -5.58 -4.94 -19.20
CA GLU A 199 -5.62 -4.18 -20.46
C GLU A 199 -6.96 -3.48 -20.72
N GLU A 200 -8.06 -4.00 -20.15
CA GLU A 200 -9.39 -3.38 -20.25
C GLU A 200 -9.67 -2.40 -19.10
N TYR A 201 -8.95 -2.56 -17.98
CA TYR A 201 -9.10 -1.70 -16.82
C TYR A 201 -8.31 -0.41 -17.00
N PHE A 202 -7.03 -0.47 -17.41
CA PHE A 202 -6.16 0.70 -17.53
C PHE A 202 -6.00 1.22 -18.96
N GLU A 203 -5.68 2.50 -19.08
CA GLU A 203 -5.31 3.12 -20.36
C GLU A 203 -3.98 2.55 -20.90
N SER A 204 -3.86 2.37 -22.21
CA SER A 204 -2.68 1.74 -22.84
C SER A 204 -1.36 2.46 -22.52
N GLU A 205 -1.38 3.79 -22.44
CA GLU A 205 -0.19 4.60 -22.12
C GLU A 205 0.38 4.30 -20.72
N LEU A 206 -0.47 3.83 -19.79
CA LEU A 206 -0.02 3.39 -18.48
C LEU A 206 0.79 2.09 -18.60
N LEU A 207 0.38 1.17 -19.48
CA LEU A 207 0.98 -0.16 -19.62
C LEU A 207 2.31 -0.16 -20.42
N GLU A 208 2.60 0.92 -21.14
CA GLU A 208 3.84 1.07 -21.92
C GLU A 208 5.09 1.36 -21.06
N LYS A 209 4.92 1.83 -19.82
CA LYS A 209 6.04 2.18 -18.91
C LYS A 209 6.50 1.01 -18.04
N THR A 210 6.80 -0.16 -18.61
CA THR A 210 6.89 -1.43 -17.85
C THR A 210 8.23 -2.17 -17.84
N ASP A 211 9.35 -1.47 -18.00
CA ASP A 211 10.71 -2.04 -17.99
C ASP A 211 11.65 -1.32 -16.99
N LEU A 212 11.16 -1.10 -15.76
CA LEU A 212 11.98 -0.49 -14.71
C LEU A 212 13.00 -1.48 -14.13
N THR A 213 14.20 -0.99 -13.84
CA THR A 213 15.23 -1.72 -13.12
C THR A 213 14.84 -1.95 -11.66
N HIS A 214 15.53 -2.90 -11.02
CA HIS A 214 15.31 -3.21 -9.61
C HIS A 214 15.50 -2.00 -8.70
N GLU A 215 16.51 -1.20 -9.00
CA GLU A 215 16.86 0.04 -8.31
C GLU A 215 15.79 1.12 -8.50
N GLU A 216 15.30 1.34 -9.72
CA GLU A 216 14.19 2.28 -10.00
C GLU A 216 12.91 1.85 -9.29
N ILE A 217 12.60 0.54 -9.28
CA ILE A 217 11.41 0.03 -8.59
C ILE A 217 11.49 0.35 -7.09
N SER A 218 12.66 0.11 -6.53
CA SER A 218 12.97 0.32 -5.11
C SER A 218 12.88 1.80 -4.73
N TYR A 219 13.37 2.67 -5.61
CA TYR A 219 13.31 4.13 -5.49
C TYR A 219 11.88 4.65 -5.45
N GLU A 220 11.09 4.30 -6.46
CA GLU A 220 9.71 4.78 -6.59
C GLU A 220 8.85 4.30 -5.43
N LYS A 221 9.05 3.07 -4.97
CA LYS A 221 8.39 2.55 -3.76
C LYS A 221 8.75 3.35 -2.51
N PHE A 222 10.02 3.74 -2.33
CA PHE A 222 10.40 4.62 -1.24
C PHE A 222 9.66 5.96 -1.32
N LEU A 223 9.57 6.57 -2.51
CA LEU A 223 8.83 7.82 -2.72
C LEU A 223 7.34 7.69 -2.42
N ILE A 224 6.70 6.62 -2.89
CA ILE A 224 5.28 6.33 -2.59
C ILE A 224 5.09 6.25 -1.07
N LYS A 225 5.98 5.54 -0.36
CA LYS A 225 5.91 5.42 1.10
C LYS A 225 6.09 6.78 1.78
N GLN A 226 7.06 7.58 1.33
CA GLN A 226 7.35 8.89 1.90
C GLN A 226 6.19 9.87 1.68
N LYS A 227 5.48 9.74 0.55
CA LYS A 227 4.28 10.50 0.22
C LYS A 227 3.11 10.14 1.15
N SER A 228 2.96 8.88 1.56
CA SER A 228 1.95 8.47 2.56
C SER A 228 2.34 8.83 3.99
N TYR A 229 3.64 8.79 4.33
CA TYR A 229 4.16 9.13 5.64
C TYR A 229 5.56 9.74 5.52
N PRO A 230 5.73 11.04 5.82
CA PRO A 230 6.96 11.76 5.51
C PRO A 230 8.16 11.37 6.38
N LEU A 231 7.94 10.70 7.51
CA LEU A 231 9.00 10.32 8.44
C LEU A 231 9.42 8.86 8.21
N ILE A 232 10.62 8.65 7.68
CA ILE A 232 11.14 7.29 7.42
C ILE A 232 12.39 7.02 8.26
N THR A 233 12.30 6.08 9.21
CA THR A 233 13.42 5.65 10.05
C THR A 233 14.48 4.88 9.25
N LEU A 234 15.63 5.51 8.97
CA LEU A 234 16.69 4.94 8.12
C LEU A 234 17.23 3.59 8.62
N GLY A 235 17.33 3.39 9.94
CA GLY A 235 17.83 2.15 10.54
C GLY A 235 16.94 0.93 10.32
N LYS A 236 15.69 1.18 9.91
CA LYS A 236 14.68 0.15 9.67
C LYS A 236 14.36 -0.03 8.19
N VAL A 237 14.76 0.86 7.29
CA VAL A 237 14.48 0.65 5.86
C VAL A 237 15.38 -0.44 5.29
N SER A 238 14.75 -1.54 4.90
CA SER A 238 15.33 -2.56 4.04
C SER A 238 14.62 -2.59 2.71
N ILE A 239 15.38 -2.69 1.63
CA ILE A 239 14.84 -3.00 0.31
C ILE A 239 15.31 -4.39 -0.07
N SER A 240 14.36 -5.30 -0.27
CA SER A 240 14.69 -6.63 -0.78
C SER A 240 15.18 -6.57 -2.23
N LYS A 241 15.82 -7.64 -2.71
CA LYS A 241 16.14 -7.84 -4.13
C LYS A 241 14.91 -7.85 -5.06
N ALA A 242 13.69 -7.87 -4.50
CA ALA A 242 12.44 -7.75 -5.24
C ALA A 242 11.74 -6.40 -4.97
N GLY A 243 12.41 -5.44 -4.33
CA GLY A 243 11.97 -4.03 -4.31
C GLY A 243 10.92 -3.77 -3.24
N SER A 244 10.50 -4.81 -2.53
CA SER A 244 9.69 -4.68 -1.33
C SER A 244 10.46 -3.91 -0.26
N LEU A 245 9.80 -2.86 0.25
CA LEU A 245 10.24 -2.04 1.39
C LEU A 245 9.84 -2.75 2.68
N PHE A 246 10.83 -3.14 3.48
CA PHE A 246 10.64 -3.69 4.82
C PHE A 246 11.10 -2.68 5.86
N VAL A 247 10.40 -2.68 7.00
CA VAL A 247 10.82 -2.02 8.23
C VAL A 247 11.50 -3.08 9.11
N GLY A 248 12.79 -3.38 8.89
CA GLY A 248 13.53 -4.45 9.59
C GLY A 248 14.77 -5.01 8.88
N LYS A 249 15.38 -6.08 9.42
CA LYS A 249 16.67 -6.62 8.93
C LYS A 249 16.57 -7.44 7.63
N ARG A 250 16.99 -6.84 6.51
CA ARG A 250 17.90 -7.31 5.43
C ARG A 250 18.30 -6.07 4.60
N LYS A 251 19.00 -6.19 3.45
CA LYS A 251 19.72 -5.12 2.70
C LYS A 251 19.23 -3.68 2.97
N ARG A 252 20.07 -2.86 3.63
CA ARG A 252 19.84 -1.43 3.89
C ARG A 252 20.13 -0.63 2.62
N ILE A 253 19.33 0.39 2.34
CA ILE A 253 19.72 1.39 1.33
C ILE A 253 20.90 2.15 1.92
N SER A 254 22.03 2.18 1.24
CA SER A 254 23.16 2.97 1.71
C SER A 254 22.85 4.46 1.53
N PRO A 255 23.34 5.33 2.44
CA PRO A 255 23.29 6.78 2.23
C PRO A 255 23.83 7.17 0.84
N GLU A 256 24.87 6.49 0.36
CA GLU A 256 25.45 6.73 -0.96
C GLU A 256 24.47 6.49 -2.12
N TRP A 257 23.68 5.42 -2.05
CA TRP A 257 22.69 5.13 -3.09
C TRP A 257 21.64 6.24 -3.20
N PHE A 258 21.20 6.80 -2.08
CA PHE A 258 20.31 7.97 -2.09
C PHE A 258 20.99 9.18 -2.76
N ARG A 259 22.28 9.45 -2.47
CA ARG A 259 22.96 10.62 -3.05
C ARG A 259 23.15 10.52 -4.56
N THR A 260 23.55 9.36 -5.05
CA THR A 260 23.81 9.16 -6.48
C THR A 260 22.54 9.29 -7.33
N ASN A 261 21.37 8.97 -6.77
CA ASN A 261 20.11 8.90 -7.51
C ASN A 261 19.15 10.08 -7.24
N TYR A 262 19.50 11.03 -6.37
CA TYR A 262 18.61 12.14 -5.96
C TYR A 262 19.29 13.53 -6.00
N SER A 263 19.98 13.89 -7.09
CA SER A 263 20.86 15.08 -7.10
C SER A 263 20.21 16.41 -6.69
N ASP A 264 18.91 16.64 -6.96
CA ASP A 264 18.26 17.94 -6.67
C ASP A 264 17.12 17.89 -5.62
N ASN A 265 16.55 16.71 -5.34
CA ASN A 265 15.44 16.50 -4.39
C ASN A 265 15.77 15.39 -3.37
N SER A 266 17.04 15.26 -2.98
CA SER A 266 17.48 14.30 -1.97
C SER A 266 16.71 14.45 -0.67
N PRO A 267 16.31 13.34 -0.02
CA PRO A 267 15.72 13.42 1.31
C PRO A 267 16.72 14.04 2.29
N HIS A 268 16.20 14.83 3.23
CA HIS A 268 16.99 15.38 4.34
C HIS A 268 16.95 14.43 5.52
N ILE A 269 17.95 14.51 6.40
CA ILE A 269 17.97 13.72 7.63
C ILE A 269 17.68 14.62 8.82
N LEU A 270 16.63 14.30 9.56
CA LEU A 270 16.31 14.93 10.83
C LEU A 270 16.85 14.08 11.98
N LYS A 271 17.30 14.77 13.03
CA LYS A 271 17.66 14.18 14.32
C LYS A 271 17.03 15.01 15.43
N THR A 272 16.60 14.35 16.49
CA THR A 272 16.26 15.02 17.75
C THR A 272 17.47 15.01 18.68
N GLU A 273 17.56 16.00 19.57
CA GLU A 273 18.65 16.10 20.54
C GLU A 273 18.82 14.78 21.33
N GLY A 274 20.06 14.30 21.44
CA GLY A 274 20.40 13.08 22.17
C GLY A 274 20.12 11.75 21.45
N GLU A 275 19.43 11.76 20.30
CA GLU A 275 19.11 10.53 19.56
C GLU A 275 20.18 10.17 18.51
N GLN A 276 20.51 8.88 18.44
CA GLN A 276 21.58 8.36 17.55
C GLN A 276 21.09 7.93 16.16
N TRP A 277 19.77 7.98 15.92
CA TRP A 277 19.15 7.54 14.67
C TRP A 277 18.66 8.75 13.85
N GLY A 278 18.60 8.58 12.53
CA GLY A 278 18.15 9.62 11.61
C GLY A 278 16.81 9.28 10.96
N ILE A 279 15.99 10.30 10.74
CA ILE A 279 14.72 10.24 10.02
C ILE A 279 14.92 10.85 8.64
N ALA A 280 14.69 10.08 7.58
CA ALA A 280 14.62 10.61 6.24
C ALA A 280 13.27 11.33 6.03
N VAL A 281 13.33 12.56 5.54
CA VAL A 281 12.16 13.41 5.22
C VAL A 281 12.27 13.98 3.81
N PRO A 282 11.15 14.38 3.17
CA PRO A 282 11.18 15.04 1.87
C PRO A 282 12.07 16.28 1.87
N TYR A 283 12.63 16.65 0.71
CA TYR A 283 13.47 17.85 0.57
C TYR A 283 12.74 19.13 1.02
N ASN A 284 11.42 19.18 0.83
CA ASN A 284 10.54 20.29 1.19
C ASN A 284 9.95 20.18 2.61
N TRP A 285 10.56 19.40 3.52
CA TRP A 285 10.01 19.14 4.85
C TRP A 285 9.70 20.40 5.68
N LYS A 286 10.44 21.49 5.48
CA LYS A 286 10.20 22.77 6.17
C LYS A 286 8.86 23.39 5.83
N ASP A 287 8.25 23.02 4.71
CA ASP A 287 6.92 23.51 4.36
C ASP A 287 5.85 22.91 5.27
N PHE A 288 6.05 21.71 5.82
CA PHE A 288 5.13 21.13 6.79
C PHE A 288 5.05 21.95 8.09
N LEU A 289 6.14 22.61 8.48
CA LEU A 289 6.20 23.43 9.69
C LEU A 289 5.45 24.77 9.55
N LYS A 290 5.10 25.15 8.32
CA LYS A 290 4.38 26.41 8.03
C LYS A 290 2.87 26.22 7.96
N VAL A 291 2.39 24.98 8.11
CA VAL A 291 0.98 24.65 7.99
C VAL A 291 0.31 24.72 9.36
N ASP A 292 -0.75 25.52 9.45
CA ASP A 292 -1.59 25.62 10.62
C ASP A 292 -2.37 24.32 10.87
N LEU A 293 -2.46 23.93 12.14
CA LEU A 293 -3.27 22.80 12.61
C LEU A 293 -4.63 23.33 13.07
N ASP A 294 -5.71 22.60 12.74
CA ASP A 294 -7.01 22.85 13.35
C ASP A 294 -7.11 22.28 14.77
N ASP A 295 -8.05 22.80 15.57
CA ASP A 295 -8.29 22.34 16.95
C ASP A 295 -9.19 21.09 17.02
N ASN A 296 -9.42 20.40 15.90
CA ASN A 296 -10.36 19.30 15.83
C ASN A 296 -9.70 17.97 16.25
N MET A 297 -10.37 17.24 17.14
CA MET A 297 -9.98 15.87 17.46
C MET A 297 -10.30 14.92 16.29
N ARG A 298 -9.34 14.04 15.95
CA ARG A 298 -9.50 13.00 14.93
C ARG A 298 -9.31 11.62 15.53
N ALA A 299 -10.24 10.71 15.25
CA ALA A 299 -10.00 9.28 15.38
C ALA A 299 -9.32 8.80 14.10
N ILE A 300 -8.19 8.09 14.21
CA ILE A 300 -7.45 7.56 13.07
C ILE A 300 -7.68 6.05 12.94
N ALA A 301 -7.46 5.51 11.75
CA ALA A 301 -7.60 4.08 11.50
C ALA A 301 -6.54 3.25 12.26
N PRO A 302 -6.83 1.99 12.63
CA PRO A 302 -5.89 1.14 13.37
C PRO A 302 -4.65 0.73 12.57
N LEU A 303 -4.63 0.99 11.25
CA LEU A 303 -3.50 0.76 10.36
C LEU A 303 -3.15 2.04 9.57
N ASP A 304 -3.42 3.21 10.16
CA ASP A 304 -3.06 4.52 9.58
C ASP A 304 -1.54 4.65 9.38
N PRO A 305 -1.08 5.35 8.31
CA PRO A 305 0.34 5.61 8.10
C PRO A 305 1.08 6.20 9.30
N LEU A 306 0.40 7.02 10.11
CA LEU A 306 0.96 7.65 11.32
C LEU A 306 1.46 6.64 12.37
N ILE A 307 0.94 5.40 12.35
CA ILE A 307 1.20 4.36 13.35
C ILE A 307 1.90 3.12 12.79
N TRP A 308 2.37 3.16 11.53
CA TRP A 308 3.09 2.04 10.92
C TRP A 308 4.44 1.74 11.58
N ASP A 309 5.20 2.77 11.96
CA ASP A 309 6.45 2.61 12.72
C ASP A 309 6.17 2.85 14.20
N ARG A 310 5.77 1.79 14.90
CA ARG A 310 5.37 1.83 16.31
C ARG A 310 6.43 2.45 17.23
N ASP A 311 7.72 2.22 16.97
CA ASP A 311 8.78 2.82 17.80
C ASP A 311 8.88 4.32 17.56
N LEU A 312 8.70 4.76 16.30
CA LEU A 312 8.67 6.18 15.97
C LEU A 312 7.42 6.83 16.57
N THR A 313 6.26 6.18 16.46
CA THR A 313 5.01 6.64 17.08
C THR A 313 5.17 6.80 18.59
N LEU A 314 5.76 5.82 19.27
CA LEU A 314 6.05 5.90 20.70
C LEU A 314 6.98 7.08 21.01
N LYS A 315 8.06 7.26 20.26
CA LYS A 315 9.03 8.33 20.53
C LYS A 315 8.49 9.73 20.24
N VAL A 316 7.71 9.88 19.15
CA VAL A 316 7.21 11.17 18.67
C VAL A 316 5.91 11.56 19.39
N PHE A 317 5.04 10.62 19.71
CA PHE A 317 3.71 10.90 20.26
C PHE A 317 3.49 10.36 21.69
N ASP A 318 4.49 9.72 22.31
CA ASP A 318 4.35 9.02 23.59
C ASP A 318 3.21 7.99 23.59
N PHE A 319 2.94 7.42 22.42
CA PHE A 319 1.82 6.52 22.19
C PHE A 319 2.30 5.09 21.87
N ASP A 320 2.23 4.21 22.87
CA ASP A 320 2.51 2.78 22.72
C ASP A 320 1.29 2.05 22.14
N TYR A 321 1.25 1.97 20.81
CA TYR A 321 0.21 1.28 20.08
C TYR A 321 0.61 -0.16 19.73
N VAL A 322 -0.33 -1.10 19.88
CA VAL A 322 -0.21 -2.48 19.40
C VAL A 322 -1.51 -2.89 18.75
N TRP A 323 -1.47 -3.42 17.53
CA TRP A 323 -2.65 -4.01 16.92
C TRP A 323 -2.93 -5.38 17.54
N GLU A 324 -3.91 -5.44 18.43
CA GLU A 324 -4.15 -6.59 19.32
C GLU A 324 -5.05 -7.69 18.72
N VAL A 325 -5.39 -7.58 17.44
CA VAL A 325 -6.27 -8.54 16.73
C VAL A 325 -5.79 -9.98 16.85
N TYR A 326 -4.47 -10.19 16.89
CA TYR A 326 -3.83 -11.50 16.99
C TYR A 326 -3.61 -11.96 18.44
N LYS A 327 -3.82 -11.09 19.43
CA LYS A 327 -3.72 -11.47 20.84
C LYS A 327 -4.95 -12.29 21.23
N ILE A 328 -4.74 -13.27 22.10
CA ILE A 328 -5.84 -13.96 22.78
C ILE A 328 -6.55 -12.98 23.73
N PRO A 329 -7.86 -13.16 24.01
CA PRO A 329 -8.65 -12.17 24.74
C PRO A 329 -8.04 -11.71 26.07
N LYS A 330 -7.42 -12.62 26.82
CA LYS A 330 -6.81 -12.30 28.13
C LYS A 330 -5.55 -11.41 28.06
N ASP A 331 -4.91 -11.32 26.90
CA ASP A 331 -3.67 -10.54 26.70
C ASP A 331 -3.94 -9.18 26.03
N ARG A 332 -5.20 -8.90 25.68
CA ARG A 332 -5.62 -7.63 25.09
C ARG A 332 -5.74 -6.57 26.18
N LYS A 333 -5.12 -5.41 25.95
CA LYS A 333 -5.23 -4.24 26.82
C LYS A 333 -6.41 -3.35 26.41
N TRP A 334 -6.63 -3.19 25.12
CA TRP A 334 -7.58 -2.21 24.58
C TRP A 334 -8.74 -2.83 23.83
N GLY A 335 -8.56 -4.02 23.24
CA GLY A 335 -9.65 -4.70 22.55
C GLY A 335 -9.19 -5.48 21.33
N TYR A 336 -10.14 -5.94 20.52
CA TYR A 336 -9.84 -6.75 19.33
C TYR A 336 -9.38 -5.91 18.12
N TYR A 337 -9.95 -4.73 17.95
CA TYR A 337 -9.71 -3.85 16.80
C TYR A 337 -9.84 -2.41 17.28
N VAL A 338 -8.70 -1.82 17.63
CA VAL A 338 -8.56 -0.50 18.27
C VAL A 338 -7.62 0.34 17.43
#